data_AF-A0A940ZZL8-F1
#
_entry.id   AF-A0A940ZZL8-F1
#
_cell.length_a   1.000
_cell.length_b   1.000
_cell.length_c   1.000
_cell.angle_alpha   90.00
_cell.angle_beta   90.00
_cell.angle_gamma   90.00
#
_symmetry.space_group_name_H-M   'P 1'
#
loop_
_entity.id
_entity.type
_entity.pdbx_description
1 polymer ?
#
loop_
_entity_poly.entity_id
_entity_poly.type
_entity_poly.pdbx_seq_one_letter_code
_entity_poly.pdbx_strand_id
1 'polypeptide(L)'
;MQQSSTGAPIAHEETPAETRPSDRLLALLVCPACRGGVRAESAAPAITCGSCGATYPVVDGVPFMLTAASRRSLDRGMEADPVPDASRRGRSKWIDRIARATACVAPTYDPGQETRIRALVRELGERANILDLGSGGRNWGTTVVGMDVERFPHVGVVGDGERLPFADGVLDGILCTGVLEHVSDAEAVVREIWRVLRPDGMVYVAVPFIQGYHAATGTHQDFRRFTHIGLQHLLSAFEQVDFGVSGGPSSSLAWILREYLAMLFAGGGWRYKIAFRVSAWLTFWIKYLDRVVARRGTAHRIACGFYFLGRKRSPTPRDGV
;
A
#
# COMPACT_ATOMS: atom_id res chain seq x y z
N MET A 1 31.24 -47.44 -1.87
CA MET A 1 32.04 -46.39 -2.51
C MET A 1 31.06 -45.39 -3.13
N GLN A 2 30.73 -44.32 -2.40
CA GLN A 2 30.32 -43.00 -2.89
C GLN A 2 29.83 -42.19 -1.69
N GLN A 3 30.56 -41.11 -1.43
CA GLN A 3 30.35 -40.12 -0.40
C GLN A 3 29.13 -39.26 -0.77
N SER A 4 28.30 -38.87 0.20
CA SER A 4 27.43 -37.71 0.04
C SER A 4 27.69 -36.75 1.20
N SER A 5 28.10 -35.55 0.80
CA SER A 5 28.68 -34.47 1.59
C SER A 5 27.67 -33.82 2.53
N THR A 6 28.05 -33.70 3.79
CA THR A 6 27.44 -32.79 4.77
C THR A 6 27.64 -31.34 4.31
N GLY A 7 26.59 -30.70 3.83
CA GLY A 7 26.58 -29.26 3.56
C GLY A 7 26.53 -28.48 4.87
N ALA A 8 27.59 -27.72 5.15
CA ALA A 8 27.62 -26.75 6.24
C ALA A 8 26.53 -25.66 6.02
N PRO A 9 25.95 -25.12 7.10
CA PRO A 9 24.98 -24.03 6.99
C PRO A 9 25.69 -22.80 6.40
N ILE A 10 25.12 -22.27 5.31
CA ILE A 10 25.54 -21.01 4.71
C ILE A 10 25.27 -19.93 5.75
N ALA A 11 26.33 -19.38 6.34
CA ALA A 11 26.25 -18.21 7.20
C ALA A 11 25.62 -17.08 6.37
N HIS A 12 24.47 -16.59 6.82
CA HIS A 12 23.96 -15.31 6.35
C HIS A 12 24.95 -14.25 6.82
N GLU A 13 25.70 -13.67 5.87
CA GLU A 13 26.52 -12.51 6.11
C GLU A 13 25.58 -11.36 6.53
N GLU A 14 25.54 -11.08 7.83
CA GLU A 14 24.81 -9.94 8.38
C GLU A 14 25.52 -8.67 7.91
N THR A 15 24.99 -8.07 6.83
CA THR A 15 25.33 -6.70 6.42
C THR A 15 25.21 -5.78 7.64
N PRO A 16 26.19 -4.91 7.94
CA PRO A 16 26.13 -4.03 9.09
C PRO A 16 24.80 -3.26 9.08
N ALA A 17 24.08 -3.23 10.20
CA ALA A 17 22.83 -2.49 10.32
C ALA A 17 23.09 -1.03 9.96
N GLU A 18 22.64 -0.58 8.79
CA GLU A 18 22.79 0.80 8.36
C GLU A 18 22.11 1.70 9.39
N THR A 19 22.86 2.56 10.07
CA THR A 19 22.33 3.44 11.13
C THR A 19 21.74 4.73 10.58
N ARG A 20 21.81 4.94 9.26
CA ARG A 20 21.34 6.12 8.55
C ARG A 20 20.63 5.75 7.24
N PRO A 21 19.66 6.57 6.77
CA PRO A 21 19.08 6.38 5.45
C PRO A 21 20.13 6.62 4.35
N SER A 22 19.91 6.04 3.16
CA SER A 22 20.75 6.33 1.99
C SER A 22 20.73 7.82 1.65
N ASP A 23 21.86 8.34 1.15
CA ASP A 23 21.98 9.76 0.77
C ASP A 23 20.95 10.14 -0.31
N ARG A 24 20.65 9.21 -1.22
CA ARG A 24 19.61 9.38 -2.24
C ARG A 24 18.24 9.58 -1.61
N LEU A 25 17.86 8.76 -0.62
CA LEU A 25 16.58 8.91 0.07
C LEU A 25 16.55 10.20 0.88
N LEU A 26 17.60 10.50 1.64
CA LEU A 26 17.68 11.70 2.47
C LEU A 26 17.50 12.99 1.66
N ALA A 27 18.04 13.03 0.44
CA ALA A 27 17.88 14.17 -0.47
C ALA A 27 16.44 14.42 -0.94
N LEU A 28 15.55 13.42 -0.87
CA LEU A 28 14.14 13.55 -1.23
C LEU A 28 13.27 14.00 -0.05
N LEU A 29 13.76 13.87 1.19
CA LEU A 29 12.96 14.04 2.38
C LEU A 29 12.82 15.49 2.82
N VAL A 30 11.67 15.82 3.39
CA VAL A 30 11.41 17.08 4.12
C VAL A 30 10.68 16.78 5.42
N CYS A 31 10.66 17.76 6.31
CA CYS A 31 9.94 17.64 7.58
C CYS A 31 8.43 17.56 7.32
N PRO A 32 7.73 16.48 7.74
CA PRO A 32 6.27 16.37 7.55
C PRO A 32 5.47 17.37 8.40
N ALA A 33 6.10 18.03 9.39
CA ALA A 33 5.43 19.04 10.22
C ALA A 33 5.44 20.44 9.59
N CYS A 34 6.54 20.85 8.94
CA CYS A 34 6.71 22.23 8.43
C CYS A 34 7.25 22.34 7.00
N ARG A 35 7.56 21.20 6.36
CA ARG A 35 8.21 21.09 5.03
C ARG A 35 9.63 21.68 4.93
N GLY A 36 10.23 22.06 6.05
CA GLY A 36 11.62 22.49 6.11
C GLY A 36 12.59 21.34 5.79
N GLY A 37 13.77 21.71 5.28
CA GLY A 37 14.84 20.75 4.97
C GLY A 37 15.30 19.98 6.21
N VAL A 38 15.67 18.72 6.00
CA VAL A 38 16.08 17.80 7.06
C VAL A 38 17.51 17.31 6.85
N ARG A 39 18.18 16.93 7.94
CA ARG A 39 19.55 16.42 7.93
C ARG A 39 19.66 15.22 8.85
N ALA A 40 20.40 14.20 8.44
CA ALA A 40 20.77 13.10 9.32
C ALA A 40 21.81 13.58 10.35
N GLU A 41 21.66 13.16 11.60
CA GLU A 41 22.61 13.47 12.66
C GLU A 41 23.80 12.50 12.64
N SER A 42 25.01 13.02 12.84
CA SER A 42 26.22 12.19 12.89
C SER A 42 26.38 11.44 14.22
N ALA A 43 25.77 11.96 15.30
CA ALA A 43 25.96 11.48 16.67
C ALA A 43 24.85 10.53 17.16
N ALA A 44 23.71 10.48 16.47
CA ALA A 44 22.56 9.65 16.82
C ALA A 44 21.84 9.19 15.54
N PRO A 45 21.17 8.03 15.55
CA PRO A 45 20.38 7.55 14.42
C PRO A 45 19.06 8.34 14.36
N ALA A 46 19.13 9.59 13.92
CA ALA A 46 18.00 10.52 13.86
C ALA A 46 18.13 11.48 12.68
N ILE A 47 16.99 11.99 12.23
CA ILE A 47 16.87 13.07 11.25
C ILE A 47 16.26 14.28 11.95
N THR A 48 16.89 15.44 11.82
CA THR A 48 16.40 16.69 12.41
C THR A 48 16.07 17.74 11.35
N CYS A 49 14.96 18.43 11.54
CA CYS A 49 14.55 19.54 10.71
C CYS A 49 15.30 20.82 11.10
N GLY A 50 15.93 21.48 10.12
CA GLY A 50 16.63 22.74 10.35
C GLY A 50 15.71 23.95 10.58
N SER A 51 14.41 23.83 10.27
CA SER A 51 13.46 24.95 10.35
C SER A 51 12.67 24.95 11.66
N CYS A 52 12.07 23.83 12.05
CA CYS A 52 11.24 23.74 13.26
C CYS A 52 11.90 22.95 14.41
N GLY A 53 13.09 22.38 14.20
CA GLY A 53 13.80 21.58 15.20
C GLY A 53 13.17 20.21 15.50
N ALA A 54 12.15 19.78 14.76
CA ALA A 54 11.57 18.45 14.95
C ALA A 54 12.59 17.35 14.61
N THR A 55 12.66 16.33 15.46
CA THR A 55 13.56 15.19 15.32
C THR A 55 12.77 13.90 15.11
N TYR A 56 13.24 13.08 14.18
CA TYR A 56 12.63 11.82 13.75
C TYR A 56 13.64 10.69 13.93
N PRO A 57 13.31 9.62 14.67
CA PRO A 57 14.25 8.52 14.87
C PRO A 57 14.46 7.71 13.58
N VAL A 58 15.65 7.15 13.43
CA VAL A 58 16.00 6.20 12.38
C VAL A 58 16.26 4.84 13.04
N VAL A 59 15.59 3.80 12.55
CA VAL A 59 15.76 2.44 13.06
C VAL A 59 16.08 1.53 11.88
N ASP A 60 17.23 0.87 11.92
CA ASP A 60 17.74 0.01 10.83
C ASP A 60 17.67 0.73 9.47
N GLY A 61 18.20 1.96 9.41
CA GLY A 61 18.29 2.78 8.21
C GLY A 61 16.98 3.45 7.77
N VAL A 62 15.85 3.12 8.42
CA VAL A 62 14.52 3.60 8.04
C VAL A 62 14.08 4.74 8.97
N PRO A 63 13.81 5.94 8.43
CA PRO A 63 13.35 7.08 9.21
C PRO A 63 11.85 6.99 9.55
N PHE A 64 11.51 7.34 10.79
CA PHE A 64 10.14 7.41 11.32
C PHE A 64 9.62 8.84 11.30
N MET A 65 9.20 9.27 10.12
CA MET A 65 8.75 10.61 9.77
C MET A 65 7.26 10.80 10.07
N LEU A 66 6.83 10.46 11.30
CA LEU A 66 5.45 10.67 11.76
C LEU A 66 5.38 11.90 12.69
N THR A 67 4.41 12.78 12.44
CA THR A 67 4.15 13.90 13.36
C THR A 67 3.47 13.43 14.65
N ALA A 68 3.53 14.23 15.71
CA ALA A 68 2.79 13.93 16.95
C ALA A 68 1.27 13.85 16.72
N ALA A 69 0.74 14.62 15.76
CA ALA A 69 -0.67 14.56 15.38
C ALA A 69 -0.99 13.24 14.64
N SER A 70 -0.13 12.85 13.69
CA SER A 70 -0.26 11.58 12.95
C SER A 70 -0.27 10.38 13.90
N ARG A 71 0.67 10.33 14.86
CA ARG A 71 0.72 9.26 15.88
C ARG A 71 -0.59 9.16 16.67
N ARG A 72 -1.10 10.28 17.19
CA ARG A 72 -2.36 10.31 17.94
C ARG A 72 -3.58 9.89 17.11
N SER A 73 -3.61 10.23 15.82
CA SER A 73 -4.71 9.79 14.94
C SER A 73 -4.66 8.28 14.69
N LEU A 74 -3.46 7.71 14.52
CA LEU A 74 -3.28 6.25 14.41
C LEU A 74 -3.69 5.54 15.71
N ASP A 75 -3.25 6.04 16.87
CA ASP A 75 -3.57 5.44 18.18
C ASP A 75 -5.09 5.44 18.44
N ARG A 76 -5.80 6.55 18.18
CA ARG A 76 -7.28 6.60 18.30
C ARG A 76 -7.98 5.68 17.30
N GLY A 77 -7.38 5.49 16.13
CA GLY A 77 -7.85 4.54 15.13
C GLY A 77 -7.95 3.11 15.68
N MET A 78 -6.97 2.73 16.51
CA MET A 78 -6.88 1.42 17.15
C MET A 78 -7.91 1.21 18.27
N GLU A 79 -8.26 2.28 18.99
CA GLU A 79 -9.19 2.21 20.13
C GLU A 79 -10.66 2.04 19.71
N ALA A 80 -11.00 2.42 18.47
CA ALA A 80 -12.38 2.46 18.00
C ALA A 80 -12.91 1.16 17.36
N ASP A 81 -12.07 0.14 17.13
CA ASP A 81 -12.53 -1.15 16.56
C ASP A 81 -12.58 -2.26 17.65
N PRO A 82 -13.77 -2.70 18.10
CA PRO A 82 -13.92 -3.76 19.09
C PRO A 82 -13.76 -5.18 18.50
N VAL A 83 -13.44 -5.32 17.21
CA VAL A 83 -13.28 -6.64 16.58
C VAL A 83 -12.00 -7.33 17.09
N PRO A 84 -12.11 -8.53 17.70
CA PRO A 84 -10.95 -9.20 18.29
C PRO A 84 -9.86 -9.55 17.26
N ASP A 85 -8.74 -8.84 17.34
CA ASP A 85 -7.54 -9.11 16.55
C ASP A 85 -6.89 -10.44 16.96
N ALA A 86 -6.89 -11.41 16.05
CA ALA A 86 -6.23 -12.70 16.21
C ALA A 86 -4.81 -12.74 15.62
N SER A 87 -4.32 -11.64 15.06
CA SER A 87 -3.03 -11.55 14.37
C SER A 87 -1.87 -11.12 15.27
N ARG A 88 -2.15 -10.65 16.49
CA ARG A 88 -1.18 -10.19 17.51
C ARG A 88 -0.27 -11.24 18.16
N ARG A 89 -0.19 -12.47 17.63
CA ARG A 89 0.80 -13.46 18.08
C ARG A 89 1.71 -13.83 16.93
N GLY A 90 3.01 -13.63 17.14
CA GLY A 90 4.08 -13.85 16.16
C GLY A 90 3.79 -15.07 15.28
N ARG A 91 3.57 -14.81 13.99
CA ARG A 91 3.30 -15.88 13.02
C ARG A 91 4.52 -16.75 12.93
N SER A 92 4.35 -18.05 13.18
CA SER A 92 5.41 -19.02 12.92
C SER A 92 5.63 -19.14 11.42
N LYS A 93 6.87 -19.40 10.98
CA LYS A 93 7.25 -19.60 9.56
C LYS A 93 6.39 -20.67 8.84
N TRP A 94 5.77 -21.56 9.61
CA TRP A 94 4.87 -22.62 9.16
C TRP A 94 3.48 -22.09 8.77
N ILE A 95 2.94 -21.12 9.53
CA ILE A 95 1.68 -20.43 9.21
C ILE A 95 1.83 -19.62 7.92
N ASP A 96 2.99 -18.98 7.70
CA ASP A 96 3.26 -18.28 6.44
C ASP A 96 3.37 -19.24 5.25
N ARG A 97 3.86 -20.47 5.47
CA ARG A 97 3.91 -21.52 4.44
C ARG A 97 2.50 -22.02 4.09
N ILE A 98 1.62 -22.17 5.08
CA ILE A 98 0.20 -22.49 4.86
C ILE A 98 -0.51 -21.31 4.18
N ALA A 99 -0.29 -20.08 4.61
CA ALA A 99 -0.88 -18.88 4.01
C ALA A 99 -0.52 -18.76 2.51
N ARG A 100 0.76 -19.02 2.17
CA ARG A 100 1.23 -19.12 0.78
C ARG A 100 0.58 -20.27 0.01
N ALA A 101 0.43 -21.45 0.63
CA ALA A 101 -0.26 -22.58 0.02
C ALA A 101 -1.77 -22.32 -0.19
N THR A 102 -2.37 -21.48 0.65
CA THR A 102 -3.77 -21.03 0.54
C THR A 102 -3.95 -19.78 -0.31
N ALA A 103 -2.92 -19.27 -1.00
CA ALA A 103 -3.08 -18.15 -1.93
C ALA A 103 -4.15 -18.43 -3.00
N CYS A 104 -4.37 -19.71 -3.35
CA CYS A 104 -5.46 -20.15 -4.21
C CYS A 104 -6.85 -19.82 -3.66
N VAL A 105 -7.04 -19.72 -2.34
CA VAL A 105 -8.30 -19.37 -1.68
C VAL A 105 -8.45 -17.87 -1.38
N ALA A 106 -7.47 -17.04 -1.74
CA ALA A 106 -7.65 -15.59 -1.73
C ALA A 106 -8.91 -15.22 -2.52
N PRO A 107 -9.77 -14.32 -2.03
CA PRO A 107 -11.05 -14.06 -2.68
C PRO A 107 -10.94 -13.19 -3.95
N THR A 108 -9.81 -12.49 -4.12
CA THR A 108 -9.55 -11.62 -5.27
C THR A 108 -8.69 -12.31 -6.32
N TYR A 109 -9.08 -12.20 -7.58
CA TYR A 109 -8.23 -12.45 -8.73
C TYR A 109 -7.64 -11.13 -9.21
N ASP A 110 -6.32 -11.06 -9.41
CA ASP A 110 -5.68 -9.89 -10.01
C ASP A 110 -5.90 -9.91 -11.54
N PRO A 111 -6.71 -8.99 -12.13
CA PRO A 111 -6.92 -8.89 -13.56
C PRO A 111 -5.77 -8.14 -14.27
N GLY A 112 -4.61 -7.95 -13.63
CA GLY A 112 -3.39 -7.42 -14.24
C GLY A 112 -2.78 -6.19 -13.56
N GLN A 113 -3.17 -5.87 -12.32
CA GLN A 113 -2.56 -4.82 -11.49
C GLN A 113 -1.05 -5.00 -11.42
N GLU A 114 -0.55 -6.19 -11.07
CA GLU A 114 0.89 -6.42 -10.99
C GLU A 114 1.58 -6.14 -12.33
N THR A 115 0.95 -6.57 -13.44
CA THR A 115 1.49 -6.33 -14.79
C THR A 115 1.55 -4.84 -15.13
N ARG A 116 0.51 -4.07 -14.79
CA ARG A 116 0.45 -2.61 -15.01
C ARG A 116 1.50 -1.88 -14.17
N ILE A 117 1.61 -2.22 -12.89
CA ILE A 117 2.61 -1.63 -11.99
C ILE A 117 4.02 -1.91 -12.51
N ARG A 118 4.33 -3.16 -12.87
CA ARG A 118 5.64 -3.52 -13.44
C ARG A 118 5.92 -2.81 -14.76
N ALA A 119 4.91 -2.65 -15.61
CA ALA A 119 5.05 -1.89 -16.85
C ALA A 119 5.38 -0.42 -16.57
N LEU A 120 4.66 0.22 -15.64
CA LEU A 120 4.92 1.60 -15.22
C LEU A 120 6.32 1.78 -14.62
N VAL A 121 6.72 0.92 -13.69
CA VAL A 121 8.06 0.97 -13.07
C VAL A 121 9.14 0.83 -14.14
N ARG A 122 8.95 -0.07 -15.11
CA ARG A 122 9.89 -0.24 -16.24
C ARG A 122 9.92 0.99 -17.16
N GLU A 123 8.77 1.59 -17.43
CA GLU A 123 8.65 2.79 -18.27
C GLU A 123 9.34 4.00 -17.63
N LEU A 124 9.18 4.20 -16.32
CA LEU A 124 9.85 5.28 -15.58
C LEU A 124 11.37 5.07 -15.47
N GLY A 125 11.81 3.81 -15.48
CA GLY A 125 13.22 3.43 -15.54
C GLY A 125 13.92 3.34 -14.18
N GLU A 126 15.10 2.71 -14.15
CA GLU A 126 15.78 2.30 -12.90
C GLU A 126 16.27 3.46 -12.03
N ARG A 127 16.46 4.64 -12.62
CA ARG A 127 16.90 5.86 -11.93
C ARG A 127 15.74 6.72 -11.41
N ALA A 128 14.50 6.32 -11.67
CA ALA A 128 13.33 7.06 -11.23
C ALA A 128 13.20 7.02 -9.70
N ASN A 129 12.68 8.10 -9.11
CA ASN A 129 12.24 8.17 -7.74
C ASN A 129 10.76 7.77 -7.68
N ILE A 130 10.50 6.52 -7.37
CA ILE A 130 9.14 5.96 -7.30
C ILE A 130 8.80 5.66 -5.84
N LEU A 131 7.61 6.05 -5.40
CA LEU A 131 7.09 5.76 -4.06
C LEU A 131 5.97 4.71 -4.14
N ASP A 132 6.04 3.65 -3.35
CA ASP A 132 4.91 2.77 -3.05
C ASP A 132 4.29 3.19 -1.71
N LEU A 133 3.22 3.97 -1.78
CA LEU A 133 2.47 4.50 -0.65
C LEU A 133 1.57 3.40 -0.08
N GLY A 134 1.69 3.12 1.22
CA GLY A 134 1.00 2.01 1.89
C GLY A 134 1.50 0.66 1.39
N SER A 135 2.82 0.52 1.31
CA SER A 135 3.43 -0.65 0.67
C SER A 135 3.08 -1.98 1.35
N GLY A 136 2.71 -2.01 2.65
CA GLY A 136 2.38 -3.23 3.39
C GLY A 136 3.52 -4.28 3.38
N GLY A 137 4.74 -3.83 3.10
CA GLY A 137 5.94 -4.65 2.91
C GLY A 137 6.12 -5.28 1.53
N ARG A 138 5.36 -4.84 0.53
CA ARG A 138 5.62 -5.17 -0.89
C ARG A 138 6.99 -4.67 -1.32
N ASN A 139 7.61 -5.39 -2.26
CA ASN A 139 8.92 -5.04 -2.81
C ASN A 139 8.87 -5.09 -4.34
N TRP A 140 9.08 -3.93 -4.96
CA TRP A 140 9.09 -3.76 -6.41
C TRP A 140 10.52 -3.62 -6.99
N GLY A 141 11.54 -3.89 -6.18
CA GLY A 141 12.95 -3.69 -6.53
C GLY A 141 13.53 -2.41 -5.92
N THR A 142 14.81 -2.18 -6.17
CA THR A 142 15.60 -1.12 -5.50
C THR A 142 15.26 0.31 -5.94
N THR A 143 14.58 0.47 -7.08
CA THR A 143 14.14 1.77 -7.60
C THR A 143 12.93 2.33 -6.84
N VAL A 144 12.12 1.47 -6.20
CA VAL A 144 10.88 1.86 -5.54
C VAL A 144 11.08 1.95 -4.04
N VAL A 145 10.84 3.12 -3.47
CA VAL A 145 10.85 3.34 -2.03
C VAL A 145 9.47 2.97 -1.47
N GLY A 146 9.39 1.96 -0.62
CA GLY A 146 8.16 1.66 0.13
C GLY A 146 7.97 2.62 1.30
N MET A 147 6.76 3.16 1.47
CA MET A 147 6.36 3.88 2.67
C MET A 147 5.11 3.27 3.28
N ASP A 148 5.05 3.25 4.60
CA ASP A 148 3.87 2.82 5.35
C ASP A 148 3.78 3.56 6.69
N VAL A 149 2.63 3.53 7.36
CA VAL A 149 2.46 4.12 8.70
C VAL A 149 3.06 3.23 9.79
N GLU A 150 3.27 1.95 9.47
CA GLU A 150 3.89 0.95 10.33
C GLU A 150 5.19 0.40 9.74
N ARG A 151 5.96 -0.29 10.59
CA ARG A 151 7.19 -0.95 10.14
C ARG A 151 6.89 -2.34 9.59
N PHE A 152 7.08 -2.52 8.29
CA PHE A 152 7.07 -3.81 7.61
C PHE A 152 8.43 -4.10 6.93
N PRO A 153 8.71 -5.37 6.55
CA PRO A 153 9.86 -5.66 5.68
C PRO A 153 9.82 -4.81 4.41
N HIS A 154 10.96 -4.36 3.90
CA HIS A 154 11.08 -3.55 2.67
C HIS A 154 10.49 -2.12 2.72
N VAL A 155 9.88 -1.70 3.83
CA VAL A 155 9.51 -0.29 4.03
C VAL A 155 10.78 0.53 4.23
N GLY A 156 10.99 1.53 3.37
CA GLY A 156 12.13 2.44 3.39
C GLY A 156 11.89 3.72 4.17
N VAL A 157 10.63 4.10 4.42
CA VAL A 157 10.23 5.26 5.24
C VAL A 157 8.96 4.90 6.02
N VAL A 158 8.91 5.21 7.31
CA VAL A 158 7.66 5.18 8.08
C VAL A 158 7.07 6.59 8.10
N GLY A 159 5.86 6.78 7.58
CA GLY A 159 5.29 8.11 7.35
C GLY A 159 3.78 8.11 7.10
N ASP A 160 3.18 9.29 7.19
CA ASP A 160 1.73 9.51 7.04
C ASP A 160 1.40 9.96 5.61
N GLY A 161 0.46 9.26 4.96
CA GLY A 161 0.02 9.60 3.61
C GLY A 161 -0.65 10.97 3.50
N GLU A 162 -1.28 11.45 4.57
CA GLU A 162 -1.91 12.78 4.62
C GLU A 162 -0.87 13.91 4.74
N ARG A 163 0.41 13.57 5.02
CA ARG A 163 1.53 14.50 5.21
C ARG A 163 2.84 13.86 4.74
N LEU A 164 2.99 13.70 3.43
CA LEU A 164 4.12 12.99 2.85
C LEU A 164 5.45 13.67 3.21
N PRO A 165 6.44 12.93 3.75
CA PRO A 165 7.74 13.48 4.13
C PRO A 165 8.68 13.68 2.93
N PHE A 166 8.16 13.98 1.74
CA PHE A 166 8.92 14.18 0.51
C PHE A 166 8.78 15.63 0.03
N ALA A 167 9.83 16.18 -0.56
CA ALA A 167 9.84 17.52 -1.14
C ALA A 167 8.84 17.66 -2.29
N ASP A 168 8.50 18.90 -2.65
CA ASP A 168 7.61 19.20 -3.77
C ASP A 168 8.29 18.79 -5.09
N GLY A 169 7.55 18.10 -5.96
CA GLY A 169 8.01 17.81 -7.32
C GLY A 169 9.24 16.92 -7.45
N VAL A 170 9.55 16.06 -6.47
CA VAL A 170 10.76 15.20 -6.49
C VAL A 170 10.50 13.75 -6.91
N LEU A 171 9.24 13.32 -6.96
CA LEU A 171 8.86 11.96 -7.32
C LEU A 171 8.44 11.88 -8.79
N ASP A 172 8.94 10.85 -9.47
CA ASP A 172 8.63 10.55 -10.87
C ASP A 172 7.37 9.69 -10.98
N GLY A 173 7.12 8.86 -9.96
CA GLY A 173 5.98 7.94 -9.91
C GLY A 173 5.48 7.67 -8.50
N ILE A 174 4.17 7.47 -8.35
CA ILE A 174 3.54 7.00 -7.12
C ILE A 174 2.65 5.79 -7.40
N LEU A 175 2.81 4.74 -6.60
CA LEU A 175 1.88 3.63 -6.48
C LEU A 175 1.09 3.83 -5.18
N CYS A 176 -0.24 3.77 -5.25
CA CYS A 176 -1.13 3.95 -4.12
C CYS A 176 -2.22 2.87 -4.21
N THR A 177 -1.96 1.71 -3.60
CA THR A 177 -2.82 0.53 -3.76
C THR A 177 -3.33 0.05 -2.41
N GLY A 178 -4.64 0.17 -2.23
CA GLY A 178 -5.30 -0.20 -0.98
C GLY A 178 -4.97 0.74 0.17
N VAL A 179 -5.09 2.05 -0.05
CA VAL A 179 -4.70 3.08 0.94
C VAL A 179 -5.82 4.09 1.16
N LEU A 180 -6.42 4.60 0.08
CA LEU A 180 -7.40 5.68 0.18
C LEU A 180 -8.67 5.27 0.94
N GLU A 181 -8.96 3.97 1.04
CA GLU A 181 -10.02 3.43 1.88
C GLU A 181 -9.68 3.44 3.37
N HIS A 182 -8.38 3.45 3.72
CA HIS A 182 -7.89 3.30 5.10
C HIS A 182 -7.45 4.61 5.76
N VAL A 183 -7.54 5.73 5.05
CA VAL A 183 -7.19 7.07 5.57
C VAL A 183 -8.43 7.86 5.96
N SER A 184 -8.29 8.82 6.88
CA SER A 184 -9.43 9.62 7.31
C SER A 184 -9.79 10.72 6.30
N ASP A 185 -8.80 11.31 5.64
CA ASP A 185 -8.96 12.34 4.60
C ASP A 185 -8.26 11.88 3.31
N ALA A 186 -9.02 11.25 2.40
CA ALA A 186 -8.47 10.76 1.12
C ALA A 186 -8.05 11.92 0.21
N GLU A 187 -8.76 13.04 0.29
CA GLU A 187 -8.48 14.25 -0.45
C GLU A 187 -7.13 14.86 -0.02
N ALA A 188 -6.76 14.80 1.27
CA ALA A 188 -5.44 15.20 1.76
C ALA A 188 -4.33 14.35 1.15
N VAL A 189 -4.50 13.03 1.15
CA VAL A 189 -3.54 12.13 0.52
C VAL A 189 -3.38 12.46 -0.96
N VAL A 190 -4.48 12.68 -1.70
CA VAL A 190 -4.42 13.03 -3.12
C VAL A 190 -3.74 14.39 -3.35
N ARG A 191 -3.96 15.38 -2.49
CA ARG A 191 -3.23 16.67 -2.53
C ARG A 191 -1.73 16.47 -2.32
N GLU A 192 -1.32 15.63 -1.38
CA GLU A 192 0.09 15.36 -1.14
C GLU A 192 0.73 14.56 -2.27
N ILE A 193 0.05 13.53 -2.81
CA ILE A 193 0.46 12.81 -4.03
C ILE A 193 0.71 13.81 -5.16
N TRP A 194 -0.24 14.72 -5.39
CA TRP A 194 -0.08 15.76 -6.42
C TRP A 194 1.10 16.68 -6.11
N ARG A 195 1.31 17.10 -4.87
CA ARG A 195 2.41 18.01 -4.47
C ARG A 195 3.79 17.41 -4.75
N VAL A 196 4.01 16.16 -4.33
CA VAL A 196 5.34 15.53 -4.39
C VAL A 196 5.70 15.03 -5.80
N LEU A 197 4.70 14.79 -6.65
CA LEU A 197 4.95 14.42 -8.05
C LEU A 197 5.51 15.60 -8.83
N ARG A 198 6.57 15.36 -9.60
CA ARG A 198 7.08 16.32 -10.57
C ARG A 198 6.05 16.59 -11.69
N PRO A 199 6.17 17.70 -12.44
CA PRO A 199 5.45 17.85 -13.70
C PRO A 199 5.69 16.63 -14.61
N ASP A 200 4.62 16.14 -15.24
CA ASP A 200 4.58 14.88 -16.02
C ASP A 200 4.86 13.60 -15.22
N GLY A 201 4.90 13.66 -13.88
CA GLY A 201 4.96 12.49 -13.00
C GLY A 201 3.68 11.64 -13.07
N MET A 202 3.84 10.33 -12.83
CA MET A 202 2.76 9.34 -12.98
C MET A 202 2.21 8.89 -11.62
N VAL A 203 0.91 8.60 -11.56
CA VAL A 203 0.25 8.01 -10.39
C VAL A 203 -0.57 6.79 -10.79
N TYR A 204 -0.38 5.69 -10.08
CA TYR A 204 -1.23 4.50 -10.14
C TYR A 204 -1.98 4.35 -8.83
N VAL A 205 -3.31 4.47 -8.87
CA VAL A 205 -4.19 4.31 -7.71
C VAL A 205 -5.06 3.07 -7.90
N ALA A 206 -5.23 2.25 -6.86
CA ALA A 206 -6.21 1.17 -6.86
C ALA A 206 -6.96 1.10 -5.53
N VAL A 207 -8.29 1.01 -5.60
CA VAL A 207 -9.19 1.12 -4.44
C VAL A 207 -10.37 0.13 -4.53
N PRO A 208 -10.98 -0.24 -3.38
CA PRO A 208 -12.09 -1.18 -3.31
C PRO A 208 -13.43 -0.53 -3.67
N PHE A 209 -14.31 -1.33 -4.27
CA PHE A 209 -15.71 -0.98 -4.53
C PHE A 209 -16.68 -1.94 -3.84
N ILE A 210 -16.97 -3.11 -4.42
CA ILE A 210 -17.83 -4.12 -3.77
C ILE A 210 -16.94 -5.11 -3.01
N GLN A 211 -16.42 -4.66 -1.88
CA GLN A 211 -15.72 -5.48 -0.89
C GLN A 211 -16.35 -5.26 0.48
N GLY A 212 -16.50 -6.34 1.26
CA GLY A 212 -16.92 -6.25 2.67
C GLY A 212 -15.93 -5.43 3.49
N TYR A 213 -16.30 -5.07 4.72
CA TYR A 213 -15.39 -4.39 5.66
C TYR A 213 -14.12 -5.24 5.85
N HIS A 214 -12.94 -4.65 5.65
CA HIS A 214 -11.66 -5.36 5.68
C HIS A 214 -10.53 -4.49 6.27
N ALA A 215 -10.69 -4.07 7.51
CA ALA A 215 -9.56 -3.57 8.30
C ALA A 215 -8.44 -4.62 8.35
N ALA A 216 -7.27 -4.30 7.81
CA ALA A 216 -6.17 -5.27 7.64
C ALA A 216 -5.59 -5.73 8.99
N THR A 217 -5.73 -4.91 10.02
CA THR A 217 -5.22 -5.08 11.39
C THR A 217 -5.93 -4.06 12.26
N GLY A 218 -5.96 -4.25 13.59
CA GLY A 218 -6.52 -3.27 14.54
C GLY A 218 -5.78 -1.91 14.60
N THR A 219 -5.08 -1.54 13.53
CA THR A 219 -4.30 -0.32 13.30
C THR A 219 -4.72 0.43 12.03
N HIS A 220 -5.49 -0.19 11.13
CA HIS A 220 -6.00 0.46 9.92
C HIS A 220 -7.51 0.32 9.86
N GLN A 221 -8.22 1.42 10.09
CA GLN A 221 -9.66 1.48 9.89
C GLN A 221 -10.01 1.40 8.42
N ASP A 222 -11.26 1.09 8.12
CA ASP A 222 -11.76 0.97 6.76
C ASP A 222 -12.94 1.94 6.56
N PHE A 223 -12.61 3.13 6.06
CA PHE A 223 -13.48 4.31 6.08
C PHE A 223 -14.45 4.38 4.91
N ARG A 224 -14.10 3.85 3.73
CA ARG A 224 -14.87 4.12 2.51
C ARG A 224 -14.71 3.09 1.39
N ARG A 225 -15.69 3.11 0.49
CA ARG A 225 -15.69 2.41 -0.80
C ARG A 225 -15.80 3.43 -1.92
N PHE A 226 -15.14 3.15 -3.03
CA PHE A 226 -15.09 4.06 -4.18
C PHE A 226 -15.91 3.51 -5.33
N THR A 227 -16.84 4.31 -5.82
CA THR A 227 -17.41 4.10 -7.16
C THR A 227 -16.40 4.58 -8.21
N HIS A 228 -16.53 4.11 -9.46
CA HIS A 228 -15.66 4.55 -10.54
C HIS A 228 -15.72 6.07 -10.77
N ILE A 229 -16.93 6.66 -10.80
CA ILE A 229 -17.13 8.11 -10.92
C ILE A 229 -16.48 8.84 -9.74
N GLY A 230 -16.69 8.34 -8.51
CA GLY A 230 -16.13 8.96 -7.31
C GLY A 230 -14.59 8.99 -7.32
N LEU A 231 -13.96 7.89 -7.74
CA LEU A 231 -12.51 7.82 -7.88
C LEU A 231 -11.99 8.79 -8.95
N GLN A 232 -12.63 8.84 -10.12
CA GLN A 232 -12.25 9.77 -11.19
C GLN A 232 -12.42 11.23 -10.77
N HIS A 233 -13.48 11.54 -10.02
CA HIS A 233 -13.70 12.88 -9.49
C HIS A 233 -12.63 13.28 -8.48
N LEU A 234 -12.31 12.39 -7.53
CA LEU A 234 -11.26 12.59 -6.54
C LEU A 234 -9.89 12.82 -7.21
N LEU A 235 -9.62 12.14 -8.31
CA LEU A 235 -8.35 12.22 -9.06
C LEU A 235 -8.41 13.18 -10.26
N SER A 236 -9.41 14.06 -10.33
CA SER A 236 -9.64 14.97 -11.47
C SER A 236 -8.51 15.98 -11.71
N ALA A 237 -7.62 16.21 -10.73
CA ALA A 237 -6.42 17.02 -10.88
C ALA A 237 -5.35 16.37 -11.77
N PHE A 238 -5.48 15.08 -12.08
CA PHE A 238 -4.60 14.34 -12.97
C PHE A 238 -5.26 14.14 -14.34
N GLU A 239 -4.46 14.14 -15.39
CA GLU A 239 -4.90 13.63 -16.68
C GLU A 239 -5.03 12.10 -16.58
N GLN A 240 -6.21 11.57 -16.84
CA GLN A 240 -6.44 10.14 -16.88
C GLN A 240 -5.79 9.53 -18.13
N VAL A 241 -4.81 8.65 -17.92
CA VAL A 241 -4.12 7.89 -18.97
C VAL A 241 -4.79 6.55 -19.20
N ASP A 242 -5.15 5.84 -18.13
CA ASP A 242 -5.91 4.59 -18.19
C ASP A 242 -6.81 4.47 -16.95
N PHE A 243 -7.92 3.76 -17.10
CA PHE A 243 -8.87 3.50 -16.02
C PHE A 243 -9.58 2.19 -16.25
N GLY A 244 -9.75 1.41 -15.19
CA GLY A 244 -10.48 0.17 -15.32
C GLY A 244 -10.72 -0.56 -14.01
N VAL A 245 -11.06 -1.83 -14.16
CA VAL A 245 -11.36 -2.72 -13.04
C VAL A 245 -10.06 -3.33 -12.49
N SER A 246 -9.81 -3.16 -11.19
CA SER A 246 -8.66 -3.74 -10.48
C SER A 246 -8.98 -5.08 -9.80
N GLY A 247 -10.26 -5.41 -9.66
CA GLY A 247 -10.74 -6.73 -9.29
C GLY A 247 -12.14 -6.93 -9.85
N GLY A 248 -12.41 -8.07 -10.47
CA GLY A 248 -13.62 -8.21 -11.27
C GLY A 248 -14.89 -8.55 -10.48
N PRO A 249 -16.06 -8.54 -11.15
CA PRO A 249 -17.36 -8.90 -10.57
C PRO A 249 -17.40 -10.23 -9.81
N SER A 250 -16.71 -11.25 -10.31
CA SER A 250 -16.71 -12.58 -9.72
C SER A 250 -15.87 -12.62 -8.45
N SER A 251 -14.80 -11.81 -8.36
CA SER A 251 -14.09 -11.58 -7.10
C SER A 251 -15.03 -10.96 -6.05
N SER A 252 -15.82 -9.94 -6.40
CA SER A 252 -16.80 -9.34 -5.46
C SER A 252 -17.79 -10.38 -4.95
N LEU A 253 -18.34 -11.19 -5.87
CA LEU A 253 -19.27 -12.26 -5.52
C LEU A 253 -18.62 -13.26 -4.56
N ALA A 254 -17.38 -13.67 -4.81
CA ALA A 254 -16.66 -14.60 -3.95
C ALA A 254 -16.41 -14.03 -2.55
N TRP A 255 -16.06 -12.74 -2.43
CA TRP A 255 -15.93 -12.03 -1.15
C TRP A 255 -17.25 -12.06 -0.37
N ILE A 256 -18.32 -11.53 -0.95
CA ILE A 256 -19.61 -11.37 -0.27
C ILE A 256 -20.24 -12.72 0.06
N LEU A 257 -20.19 -13.68 -0.87
CA LEU A 257 -20.76 -15.01 -0.65
C LEU A 257 -20.03 -15.75 0.47
N ARG A 258 -18.70 -15.63 0.54
CA ARG A 258 -17.91 -16.25 1.61
C ARG A 258 -18.29 -15.71 2.98
N GLU A 259 -18.42 -14.40 3.09
CA GLU A 259 -18.84 -13.74 4.33
C GLU A 259 -20.26 -14.16 4.72
N TYR A 260 -21.19 -14.09 3.77
CA TYR A 260 -22.59 -14.48 3.99
C TYR A 260 -22.70 -15.93 4.48
N LEU A 261 -22.02 -16.87 3.83
CA LEU A 261 -21.99 -18.27 4.25
C LEU A 261 -21.37 -18.45 5.64
N ALA A 262 -20.32 -17.71 5.98
CA ALA A 262 -19.72 -17.77 7.31
C ALA A 262 -20.68 -17.29 8.41
N MET A 263 -21.45 -16.24 8.14
CA MET A 263 -22.43 -15.67 9.07
C MET A 263 -23.58 -16.64 9.39
N LEU A 264 -24.02 -17.46 8.43
CA LEU A 264 -25.12 -18.43 8.64
C LEU A 264 -24.83 -19.45 9.76
N PHE A 265 -23.56 -19.74 10.04
CA PHE A 265 -23.17 -20.84 10.94
C PHE A 265 -22.50 -20.37 12.25
N ALA A 266 -22.39 -19.06 12.49
CA ALA A 266 -21.69 -18.55 13.66
C ALA A 266 -22.16 -17.16 14.14
N GLY A 267 -22.63 -17.10 15.39
CA GLY A 267 -22.76 -15.86 16.18
C GLY A 267 -21.42 -15.30 16.69
N GLY A 268 -20.33 -15.46 15.92
CA GLY A 268 -18.97 -15.00 16.25
C GLY A 268 -17.98 -16.09 16.70
N GLY A 269 -16.74 -15.68 16.98
CA GLY A 269 -15.70 -16.53 17.58
C GLY A 269 -15.06 -17.56 16.64
N TRP A 270 -14.67 -18.72 17.17
CA TRP A 270 -13.92 -19.75 16.42
C TRP A 270 -14.77 -20.45 15.35
N ARG A 271 -16.09 -20.60 15.58
CA ARG A 271 -17.04 -21.17 14.62
C ARG A 271 -17.08 -20.37 13.33
N TYR A 272 -17.09 -19.04 13.44
CA TYR A 272 -17.03 -18.13 12.30
C TYR A 272 -15.76 -18.34 11.48
N LYS A 273 -14.60 -18.44 12.15
CA LYS A 273 -13.30 -18.65 11.49
C LYS A 273 -13.25 -19.97 10.70
N ILE A 274 -13.87 -21.04 11.23
CA ILE A 274 -13.98 -22.31 10.51
C ILE A 274 -14.94 -22.17 9.34
N ALA A 275 -16.15 -21.64 9.57
CA ALA A 275 -17.15 -21.45 8.52
C ALA A 275 -16.61 -20.59 7.37
N PHE A 276 -15.86 -19.53 7.67
CA PHE A 276 -15.20 -18.68 6.69
C PHE A 276 -14.16 -19.45 5.85
N ARG A 277 -13.33 -20.28 6.48
CA ARG A 277 -12.35 -21.13 5.77
C ARG A 277 -13.02 -22.17 4.88
N VAL A 278 -14.06 -22.85 5.38
CA VAL A 278 -14.84 -23.80 4.59
C VAL A 278 -15.48 -23.08 3.39
N SER A 279 -16.11 -21.93 3.64
CA SER A 279 -16.72 -21.11 2.58
C SER A 279 -15.69 -20.63 1.56
N ALA A 280 -14.46 -20.32 1.99
CA ALA A 280 -13.37 -19.97 1.09
C ALA A 280 -13.02 -21.12 0.13
N TRP A 281 -12.95 -22.36 0.63
CA TRP A 281 -12.74 -23.55 -0.19
C TRP A 281 -13.92 -23.90 -1.11
N LEU A 282 -15.15 -23.57 -0.71
CA LEU A 282 -16.32 -23.77 -1.58
C LEU A 282 -16.39 -22.75 -2.73
N THR A 283 -15.82 -21.56 -2.53
CA THR A 283 -16.00 -20.40 -3.42
C THR A 283 -14.74 -19.95 -4.16
N PHE A 284 -13.56 -20.51 -3.87
CA PHE A 284 -12.28 -20.00 -4.41
C PHE A 284 -12.20 -19.96 -5.93
N TRP A 285 -12.93 -20.84 -6.63
CA TRP A 285 -12.89 -20.93 -8.08
C TRP A 285 -13.69 -19.82 -8.77
N ILE A 286 -14.67 -19.21 -8.08
CA ILE A 286 -15.57 -18.19 -8.63
C ILE A 286 -14.78 -17.01 -9.18
N LYS A 287 -13.77 -16.53 -8.45
CA LYS A 287 -12.94 -15.38 -8.86
C LYS A 287 -12.31 -15.54 -10.25
N TYR A 288 -12.00 -16.77 -10.69
CA TYR A 288 -11.35 -16.99 -11.99
C TYR A 288 -12.27 -16.73 -13.17
N LEU A 289 -13.59 -16.64 -12.95
CA LEU A 289 -14.54 -16.18 -13.96
C LEU A 289 -14.28 -14.72 -14.39
N ASP A 290 -13.54 -13.93 -13.59
CA ASP A 290 -13.11 -12.58 -13.94
C ASP A 290 -12.23 -12.53 -15.19
N ARG A 291 -11.59 -13.65 -15.60
CA ARG A 291 -10.90 -13.75 -16.89
C ARG A 291 -11.79 -13.37 -18.09
N VAL A 292 -13.10 -13.56 -17.94
CA VAL A 292 -14.11 -13.21 -18.93
C VAL A 292 -14.95 -12.03 -18.46
N VAL A 293 -15.46 -12.09 -17.22
CA VAL A 293 -16.46 -11.12 -16.74
C VAL A 293 -15.88 -9.73 -16.53
N ALA A 294 -14.62 -9.60 -16.10
CA ALA A 294 -13.98 -8.30 -15.88
C ALA A 294 -13.76 -7.50 -17.18
N ARG A 295 -13.79 -8.17 -18.35
CA ARG A 295 -13.62 -7.54 -19.67
C ARG A 295 -14.93 -7.05 -20.28
N ARG A 296 -16.07 -7.33 -19.65
CA ARG A 296 -17.38 -6.88 -20.16
C ARG A 296 -17.58 -5.40 -19.85
N GLY A 297 -18.20 -4.65 -20.76
CA GLY A 297 -18.51 -3.22 -20.55
C GLY A 297 -19.35 -2.95 -19.30
N THR A 298 -20.10 -3.94 -18.81
CA THR A 298 -20.92 -3.86 -17.58
C THR A 298 -20.18 -4.23 -16.29
N ALA A 299 -18.89 -4.60 -16.36
CA ALA A 299 -18.14 -5.08 -15.20
C ALA A 299 -18.08 -4.06 -14.06
N HIS A 300 -18.04 -2.77 -14.39
CA HIS A 300 -18.00 -1.65 -13.43
C HIS A 300 -19.19 -1.62 -12.45
N ARG A 301 -20.31 -2.28 -12.75
CA ARG A 301 -21.52 -2.24 -11.91
C ARG A 301 -21.34 -2.99 -10.59
N ILE A 302 -20.56 -4.06 -10.61
CA ILE A 302 -20.30 -4.89 -9.42
C ILE A 302 -18.83 -5.30 -9.28
N ALA A 303 -17.92 -4.52 -9.84
CA ALA A 303 -16.49 -4.75 -9.72
C ALA A 303 -16.04 -4.76 -8.24
N CYS A 304 -15.00 -5.54 -7.97
CA CYS A 304 -14.41 -5.66 -6.64
C CYS A 304 -13.59 -4.40 -6.32
N GLY A 305 -13.00 -3.79 -7.33
CA GLY A 305 -12.29 -2.52 -7.21
C GLY A 305 -12.00 -1.88 -8.56
N PHE A 306 -11.52 -0.65 -8.50
CA PHE A 306 -11.07 0.12 -9.67
C PHE A 306 -9.60 0.46 -9.58
N TYR A 307 -8.97 0.71 -10.73
CA TYR A 307 -7.68 1.38 -10.81
C TYR A 307 -7.79 2.64 -11.66
N PHE A 308 -6.92 3.60 -11.38
CA PHE A 308 -6.71 4.82 -12.13
C PHE A 308 -5.21 4.97 -12.37
N LEU A 309 -4.81 5.12 -13.62
CA LEU A 309 -3.48 5.55 -14.02
C LEU A 309 -3.60 6.98 -14.55
N GLY A 310 -2.86 7.90 -13.95
CA GLY A 310 -2.90 9.29 -14.38
C GLY A 310 -1.54 9.97 -14.38
N ARG A 311 -1.52 11.15 -14.98
CA ARG A 311 -0.34 11.99 -15.16
C ARG A 311 -0.60 13.37 -14.61
N LYS A 312 0.35 13.91 -13.84
CA LYS A 312 0.32 15.31 -13.38
C LYS A 312 0.68 16.20 -14.56
N ARG A 313 -0.28 16.93 -15.13
CA ARG A 313 0.00 17.84 -16.25
C ARG A 313 1.03 18.90 -15.86
N SER A 314 2.01 19.10 -16.72
CA SER A 314 2.83 20.31 -16.69
C SER A 314 1.93 21.55 -16.84
N PRO A 315 2.20 22.65 -16.13
CA PRO A 315 1.55 23.93 -16.40
C PRO A 315 1.79 24.27 -17.86
N THR A 316 0.73 24.46 -18.65
CA THR A 316 0.88 24.98 -20.01
C THR A 316 1.60 26.33 -19.91
N PRO A 317 2.64 26.61 -20.73
CA PRO A 317 3.18 27.95 -20.82
C PRO A 317 2.00 28.89 -21.09
N ARG A 318 1.81 29.90 -20.25
CA ARG A 318 0.88 30.98 -20.61
C ARG A 318 1.46 31.59 -21.87
N ASP A 319 0.78 31.45 -22.99
CA ASP A 319 1.11 32.17 -24.21
C ASP A 319 1.28 33.64 -23.82
N GLY A 320 2.48 34.17 -24.08
CA GLY A 320 2.84 35.54 -23.72
C GLY A 320 1.84 36.51 -24.31
N VAL A 321 1.20 37.27 -23.43
CA VAL A 321 0.50 38.52 -23.75
C VAL A 321 1.32 39.65 -23.15
#